data_AF-A6F5Z9-F1
#
_entry.id   AF-A6F5Z9-F1
#
_cell.length_a   1.000
_cell.length_b   1.000
_cell.length_c   1.000
_cell.angle_alpha   90.00
_cell.angle_beta   90.00
_cell.angle_gamma   90.00
#
_symmetry.space_group_name_H-M   'P 1'
#
loop_
_entity.id
_entity.type
_entity.pdbx_description
1 polymer ?
#
loop_
_entity_poly.entity_id
_entity_poly.type
_entity_poly.pdbx_seq_one_letter_code
_entity_poly.pdbx_strand_id
1 'polypeptide(L)'
;MAILRILKARFGRVSVERIVCGQGLLNLYQAHAEIQGVAAPLDAPEKITAAALDQSDSLARQTLRHFCEILGRVAGNGVLTLGGTGGVYLCGGILPRFIDFFLESPFQKGFEDKGRMRPLLESTPVYVVMEGYTGLLGAAEALANPEV
;
A
#
# COMPACT_ATOMS: atom_id res chain seq x y z
N MET A 1 7.69 -7.38 14.11
CA MET A 1 7.32 -6.69 15.37
C MET A 1 8.10 -5.40 15.66
N ALA A 2 9.34 -5.24 15.18
CA ALA A 2 10.14 -4.03 15.44
C ALA A 2 9.49 -2.72 14.90
N ILE A 3 9.02 -2.72 13.65
CA ILE A 3 8.35 -1.55 13.04
C ILE A 3 7.15 -1.09 13.86
N LEU A 4 6.27 -2.02 14.27
CA LEU A 4 5.12 -1.68 15.12
C LEU A 4 5.55 -1.04 16.43
N ARG A 5 6.62 -1.54 17.07
CA ARG A 5 7.14 -0.98 18.32
C ARG A 5 7.62 0.46 18.13
N ILE A 6 8.38 0.72 17.06
CA ILE A 6 8.90 2.05 16.71
C ILE A 6 7.74 3.01 16.45
N LEU A 7 6.80 2.64 15.58
CA LEU A 7 5.66 3.49 15.25
C LEU A 7 4.74 3.71 16.45
N LYS A 8 4.58 2.71 17.33
CA LYS A 8 3.82 2.83 18.58
C LYS A 8 4.48 3.79 19.57
N ALA A 9 5.81 3.80 19.67
CA ALA A 9 6.53 4.78 20.48
C ALA A 9 6.35 6.21 19.95
N ARG A 10 6.29 6.39 18.62
CA ARG A 10 6.13 7.70 17.98
C ARG A 10 4.70 8.25 18.03
N PHE A 11 3.68 7.39 17.91
CA PHE A 11 2.30 7.82 17.69
C PHE A 11 1.27 7.25 18.67
N GLY A 12 1.67 6.37 19.58
CA GLY A 12 0.74 5.60 20.40
C GLY A 12 -0.03 4.60 19.53
N ARG A 13 -1.27 4.91 19.14
CA ARG A 13 -2.03 4.05 18.23
C ARG A 13 -1.46 4.13 16.82
N VAL A 14 -1.15 2.97 16.22
CA VAL A 14 -0.71 2.87 14.82
C VAL A 14 -1.88 2.40 13.96
N SER A 15 -2.49 3.33 13.20
CA SER A 15 -3.49 2.97 12.18
C SER A 15 -2.81 2.41 10.94
N VAL A 16 -3.58 1.74 10.08
CA VAL A 16 -3.10 1.32 8.76
C VAL A 16 -2.59 2.52 7.95
N GLU A 17 -3.28 3.66 8.02
CA GLU A 17 -2.90 4.90 7.32
C GLU A 17 -1.57 5.48 7.79
N ARG A 18 -1.09 5.16 9.01
CA ARG A 18 0.27 5.54 9.44
C ARG A 18 1.37 4.83 8.63
N ILE A 19 1.01 3.86 7.79
CA ILE A 19 1.91 3.10 6.93
C ILE A 19 1.48 3.19 5.46
N VAL A 20 0.19 2.98 5.17
CA VAL A 20 -0.35 2.85 3.81
C VAL A 20 -0.85 4.20 3.29
N CYS A 21 0.05 5.18 3.24
CA CYS A 21 -0.14 6.47 2.54
C CYS A 21 1.24 7.06 2.21
N GLY A 22 1.30 8.23 1.56
CA GLY A 22 2.56 8.91 1.24
C GLY A 22 3.43 9.15 2.49
N GLN A 23 2.88 9.83 3.50
CA GLN A 23 3.59 10.04 4.77
C GLN A 23 3.92 8.72 5.49
N GLY A 24 3.07 7.70 5.32
CA GLY A 24 3.28 6.37 5.87
C GLY A 24 4.49 5.65 5.25
N LEU A 25 4.77 5.88 3.97
CA LEU A 25 5.98 5.38 3.31
C LEU A 25 7.25 5.95 3.96
N LEU A 26 7.25 7.26 4.27
CA LEU A 26 8.36 7.91 4.98
C LEU A 26 8.50 7.37 6.41
N ASN A 27 7.39 7.17 7.13
CA ASN A 27 7.43 6.54 8.45
C ASN A 27 8.04 5.14 8.40
N LEU A 28 7.72 4.36 7.35
CA LEU A 28 8.23 3.01 7.16
C LEU A 28 9.72 3.01 6.82
N TYR A 29 10.17 3.94 5.97
CA TYR A 29 11.58 4.12 5.61
C TYR A 29 12.43 4.43 6.85
N GLN A 30 12.00 5.42 7.65
CA GLN A 30 12.68 5.80 8.89
C GLN A 30 12.69 4.67 9.92
N ALA A 31 11.61 3.89 10.01
CA ALA A 31 11.56 2.74 10.92
C ALA A 31 12.52 1.63 10.47
N HIS A 32 12.65 1.36 9.16
CA HIS A 32 13.65 0.42 8.66
C HIS A 32 15.08 0.92 8.89
N ALA A 33 15.34 2.21 8.70
CA ALA A 33 16.65 2.81 8.97
C ALA A 33 17.06 2.64 10.44
N GLU A 34 16.14 2.93 11.37
CA GLU A 34 16.34 2.78 12.81
C GLU A 34 16.63 1.32 13.19
N ILE A 35 15.93 0.36 12.57
CA ILE A 35 16.16 -1.08 12.79
C ILE A 35 17.55 -1.50 12.32
N GLN A 36 18.03 -0.95 11.20
CA GLN A 36 19.31 -1.29 10.59
C GLN A 36 20.48 -0.47 11.16
N GLY A 37 20.22 0.57 11.95
CA GLY A 37 21.25 1.46 12.48
C GLY A 37 21.92 2.32 11.40
N VAL A 38 21.20 2.63 10.31
CA VAL A 38 21.71 3.43 9.17
C VAL A 38 21.02 4.79 9.09
N ALA A 39 21.59 5.72 8.34
CA ALA A 39 20.98 7.01 8.08
C ALA A 39 19.74 6.88 7.16
N ALA A 40 18.77 7.78 7.35
CA ALA A 40 17.59 7.94 6.50
C ALA A 40 17.62 9.32 5.82
N PRO A 41 18.46 9.55 4.79
CA PRO A 41 18.64 10.86 4.17
C PRO A 41 17.42 11.34 3.36
N LEU A 42 16.56 10.42 2.91
CA LEU A 42 15.36 10.78 2.13
C LEU A 42 14.25 11.28 3.06
N ASP A 43 13.77 12.49 2.80
CA ASP A 43 12.84 13.25 3.64
C ASP A 43 11.42 13.37 3.06
N ALA A 44 11.18 12.81 1.87
CA ALA A 44 9.90 12.90 1.17
C ALA A 44 9.50 11.56 0.51
N PRO A 45 8.20 11.23 0.46
CA PRO A 45 7.70 9.98 -0.14
C PRO A 45 8.10 9.79 -1.61
N GLU A 46 8.11 10.88 -2.38
CA GLU A 46 8.45 10.86 -3.80
C GLU A 46 9.93 10.56 -4.01
N LYS A 47 10.81 11.05 -3.12
CA LYS A 47 12.25 10.74 -3.14
C LYS A 47 12.51 9.27 -2.82
N ILE A 48 11.78 8.70 -1.86
CA ILE A 48 11.87 7.26 -1.54
C ILE A 48 11.41 6.43 -2.74
N THR A 49 10.31 6.82 -3.37
CA THR A 49 9.80 6.12 -4.55
C THR A 49 10.80 6.19 -5.71
N ALA A 50 11.33 7.37 -6.01
CA ALA A 50 12.34 7.56 -7.05
C ALA A 50 13.60 6.72 -6.79
N ALA A 51 14.14 6.77 -5.57
CA ALA A 51 15.36 6.04 -5.18
C ALA A 51 15.17 4.51 -5.18
N ALA A 52 13.94 4.04 -4.93
CA ALA A 52 13.60 2.62 -5.03
C ALA A 52 13.54 2.13 -6.49
N LEU A 53 13.06 2.99 -7.39
CA LEU A 53 12.89 2.71 -8.82
C LEU A 53 14.22 2.74 -9.59
N ASP A 54 15.05 3.76 -9.34
CA ASP A 54 16.38 3.90 -9.95
C ASP A 54 17.44 2.98 -9.31
N GLN A 55 17.07 2.27 -8.24
CA GLN A 55 17.93 1.35 -7.48
C GLN A 55 19.13 2.03 -6.80
N SER A 56 19.07 3.35 -6.57
CA SER A 56 20.12 4.13 -5.90
C SER A 56 20.13 3.95 -4.38
N ASP A 57 19.02 3.52 -3.77
CA ASP A 57 18.91 3.28 -2.32
C ASP A 57 18.23 1.93 -2.04
N SER A 58 19.00 1.00 -1.45
CA SER A 58 18.52 -0.34 -1.10
C SER A 58 17.49 -0.35 0.03
N LEU A 59 17.59 0.60 0.97
CA LEU A 59 16.63 0.79 2.06
C LEU A 59 15.30 1.33 1.53
N ALA A 60 15.35 2.26 0.57
CA ALA A 60 14.17 2.78 -0.12
C ALA A 60 13.47 1.65 -0.90
N ARG A 61 14.24 0.84 -1.63
CA ARG A 61 13.71 -0.32 -2.36
C ARG A 61 13.07 -1.36 -1.42
N GLN A 62 13.74 -1.68 -0.30
CA GLN A 62 13.17 -2.55 0.73
C GLN A 62 11.88 -1.98 1.33
N THR A 63 11.87 -0.67 1.60
CA THR A 63 10.72 0.02 2.15
C THR A 63 9.53 -0.04 1.20
N LEU A 64 9.72 0.26 -0.08
CA LEU A 64 8.66 0.25 -1.07
C LEU A 64 8.10 -1.17 -1.30
N ARG A 65 8.96 -2.20 -1.28
CA ARG A 65 8.50 -3.60 -1.29
C ARG A 65 7.63 -3.93 -0.08
N HIS A 66 8.06 -3.54 1.12
CA HIS A 66 7.33 -3.80 2.35
C HIS A 66 6.00 -3.04 2.41
N PHE A 67 5.97 -1.80 1.90
CA PHE A 67 4.73 -1.02 1.72
C PHE A 67 3.73 -1.80 0.86
N CYS A 68 4.15 -2.34 -0.28
CA CYS A 68 3.29 -3.11 -1.18
C CYS A 68 2.76 -4.39 -0.51
N GLU A 69 3.60 -5.11 0.24
CA GLU A 69 3.19 -6.29 1.00
C GLU A 69 2.11 -5.96 2.05
N ILE A 70 2.30 -4.87 2.79
CA ILE A 70 1.32 -4.42 3.80
C ILE A 70 0.02 -3.99 3.13
N LEU A 71 0.09 -3.26 2.01
CA LEU A 71 -1.10 -2.90 1.23
C LEU A 71 -1.87 -4.14 0.77
N GLY A 72 -1.17 -5.18 0.30
CA GLY A 72 -1.78 -6.47 -0.03
C GLY A 72 -2.50 -7.09 1.16
N ARG A 73 -1.84 -7.16 2.33
CA ARG A 73 -2.44 -7.70 3.56
C ARG A 73 -3.72 -6.95 3.95
N VAL A 74 -3.71 -5.62 3.84
CA VAL A 74 -4.86 -4.77 4.15
C VAL A 74 -6.00 -5.00 3.17
N ALA A 75 -5.72 -5.01 1.86
CA ALA A 75 -6.71 -5.27 0.83
C ALA A 75 -7.37 -6.65 1.00
N GLY A 76 -6.59 -7.70 1.24
CA GLY A 76 -7.11 -9.05 1.49
C GLY A 76 -7.95 -9.13 2.78
N ASN A 77 -7.61 -8.37 3.82
CA ASN A 77 -8.48 -8.25 4.99
C ASN A 77 -9.81 -7.58 4.64
N GLY A 78 -9.81 -6.57 3.77
CA GLY A 78 -11.02 -5.91 3.28
C GLY A 78 -11.96 -6.88 2.57
N VAL A 79 -11.43 -7.70 1.66
CA VAL A 79 -12.19 -8.76 0.97
C VAL A 79 -12.88 -9.67 1.97
N LEU A 80 -12.15 -10.20 2.95
CA LEU A 80 -12.69 -11.13 3.94
C LEU A 80 -13.70 -10.48 4.90
N THR A 81 -13.49 -9.21 5.22
CA THR A 81 -14.38 -8.46 6.14
C THR A 81 -15.72 -8.15 5.48
N LEU A 82 -15.71 -7.79 4.19
CA LEU A 82 -16.89 -7.31 3.46
C LEU A 82 -17.53 -8.38 2.56
N GLY A 83 -16.89 -9.54 2.38
CA GLY A 83 -17.32 -10.53 1.38
C GLY A 83 -17.09 -10.05 -0.06
N GLY A 84 -16.06 -9.24 -0.30
CA GLY A 84 -15.77 -8.57 -1.57
C GLY A 84 -15.19 -9.48 -2.66
N THR A 85 -15.85 -10.59 -2.97
CA THR A 85 -15.36 -11.59 -3.94
C THR A 85 -15.48 -11.15 -5.40
N GLY A 86 -16.26 -10.10 -5.67
CA GLY A 86 -16.33 -9.47 -7.00
C GLY A 86 -15.05 -8.73 -7.40
N GLY A 87 -14.15 -8.48 -6.44
CA GLY A 87 -12.84 -7.87 -6.70
C GLY A 87 -12.54 -6.68 -5.80
N VAL A 88 -11.28 -6.25 -5.84
CA VAL A 88 -10.79 -5.05 -5.15
C VAL A 88 -10.29 -4.05 -6.16
N TYR A 89 -10.72 -2.79 -6.02
CA TYR A 89 -10.22 -1.67 -6.80
C TYR A 89 -9.30 -0.82 -5.93
N LEU A 90 -8.01 -0.77 -6.29
CA LEU A 90 -7.02 0.07 -5.66
C LEU A 90 -7.06 1.45 -6.29
N CYS A 91 -7.74 2.36 -5.61
CA CYS A 91 -7.85 3.76 -5.99
C CYS A 91 -6.81 4.59 -5.22
N GLY A 92 -6.07 5.46 -5.93
CA GLY A 92 -5.16 6.41 -5.28
C GLY A 92 -3.99 6.84 -6.17
N GLY A 93 -3.49 8.05 -5.94
CA GLY A 93 -2.49 8.68 -6.83
C GLY A 93 -1.04 8.21 -6.67
N ILE A 94 -0.76 7.30 -5.72
CA ILE A 94 0.60 6.83 -5.43
C ILE A 94 0.98 5.64 -6.33
N LEU A 95 0.10 4.63 -6.44
CA LEU A 95 0.40 3.39 -7.18
C LEU A 95 0.68 3.60 -8.68
N PRO A 96 -0.08 4.45 -9.42
CA PRO A 96 0.17 4.65 -10.86
C PRO A 96 1.58 5.17 -11.16
N ARG A 97 2.25 5.82 -10.20
CA ARG A 97 3.60 6.39 -10.36
C ARG A 97 4.71 5.34 -10.35
N PHE A 98 4.44 4.12 -9.87
CA PHE A 98 5.41 3.02 -9.82
C PHE A 98 4.76 1.69 -10.22
N ILE A 99 3.82 1.72 -11.17
CA ILE A 99 3.01 0.55 -11.51
C ILE A 99 3.85 -0.68 -11.89
N ASP A 100 4.92 -0.51 -12.64
CA ASP A 100 5.81 -1.62 -13.04
C ASP A 100 6.46 -2.28 -11.81
N PHE A 101 6.95 -1.47 -10.88
CA PHE A 101 7.47 -1.98 -9.61
C PHE A 101 6.39 -2.66 -8.78
N PHE A 102 5.17 -2.10 -8.77
CA PHE A 102 4.05 -2.65 -8.00
C PHE A 102 3.64 -4.04 -8.51
N LEU A 103 3.63 -4.25 -9.84
CA LEU A 103 3.31 -5.54 -10.45
C LEU A 103 4.33 -6.63 -10.09
N GLU A 104 5.59 -6.26 -9.89
CA GLU A 104 6.66 -7.17 -9.43
C GLU A 104 6.78 -7.28 -7.90
N SER A 105 5.98 -6.51 -7.17
CA SER A 105 6.07 -6.39 -5.72
C SER A 105 5.45 -7.60 -4.98
N PRO A 106 5.75 -7.78 -3.67
CA PRO A 106 5.10 -8.80 -2.86
C PRO A 106 3.64 -8.47 -2.48
N PHE A 107 2.95 -7.56 -3.18
CA PHE A 107 1.54 -7.24 -2.95
C PHE A 107 0.67 -8.50 -2.97
N GLN A 108 0.75 -9.30 -4.04
CA GLN A 108 -0.08 -10.49 -4.21
C GLN A 108 0.17 -11.51 -3.07
N LYS A 109 1.45 -11.71 -2.71
CA LYS A 109 1.81 -12.54 -1.57
C LYS A 109 1.16 -12.05 -0.27
N GLY A 110 1.17 -10.74 -0.01
CA GLY A 110 0.50 -10.16 1.16
C GLY A 110 -1.03 -10.29 1.12
N PHE A 111 -1.62 -10.16 -0.08
CA PHE A 111 -3.05 -10.28 -0.32
C PHE A 111 -3.57 -11.70 -0.03
N GLU A 112 -2.88 -12.71 -0.54
CA GLU A 112 -3.24 -14.13 -0.44
C GLU A 112 -2.86 -14.79 0.90
N ASP A 113 -2.03 -14.15 1.72
CA ASP A 113 -1.56 -14.63 3.03
C ASP A 113 -2.69 -14.60 4.09
N LYS A 114 -3.68 -15.47 3.91
CA LYS A 114 -4.92 -15.59 4.71
C LYS A 114 -5.21 -17.03 5.18
N GLY A 115 -4.17 -17.85 5.28
CA GLY A 115 -4.27 -19.24 5.74
C GLY A 115 -5.32 -20.04 4.95
N ARG A 116 -6.28 -20.64 5.64
CA ARG A 116 -7.36 -21.43 5.01
C ARG A 116 -8.22 -20.66 4.00
N MET A 117 -8.24 -19.33 4.08
CA MET A 117 -9.00 -18.50 3.15
C MET A 117 -8.23 -18.18 1.87
N ARG A 118 -6.95 -18.55 1.78
CA ARG A 118 -6.08 -18.28 0.62
C ARG A 118 -6.75 -18.59 -0.74
N PRO A 119 -7.42 -19.74 -0.96
CA PRO A 119 -8.05 -20.03 -2.25
C PRO A 119 -9.08 -18.99 -2.69
N LEU A 120 -9.80 -18.39 -1.74
CA LEU A 120 -10.76 -17.32 -2.04
C LEU A 120 -10.03 -16.08 -2.59
N LEU A 121 -8.90 -15.72 -1.99
CA LEU A 121 -8.12 -14.56 -2.39
C LEU A 121 -7.40 -14.80 -3.73
N GLU A 122 -6.90 -16.02 -3.98
CA GLU A 122 -6.33 -16.40 -5.28
C GLU A 122 -7.34 -16.26 -6.43
N SER A 123 -8.63 -16.47 -6.15
CA SER A 123 -9.71 -16.25 -7.13
C SER A 123 -10.27 -14.82 -7.18
N THR A 124 -9.90 -13.95 -6.23
CA THR A 124 -10.45 -12.59 -6.15
C THR A 124 -9.61 -11.63 -6.99
N PRO A 125 -10.18 -10.97 -8.01
CA PRO A 125 -9.39 -10.08 -8.85
C PRO A 125 -9.02 -8.78 -8.13
N VAL A 126 -7.85 -8.24 -8.45
CA VAL A 126 -7.38 -6.94 -7.97
C VAL A 126 -7.11 -6.04 -9.16
N TYR A 127 -7.69 -4.85 -9.15
CA TYR A 127 -7.57 -3.85 -10.20
C TYR A 127 -6.86 -2.62 -9.66
N VAL A 128 -5.86 -2.11 -10.37
CA VAL A 128 -5.30 -0.78 -10.11
C VAL A 128 -6.00 0.21 -11.03
N VAL A 129 -6.61 1.23 -10.45
CA VAL A 129 -7.33 2.23 -11.24
C VAL A 129 -6.35 3.28 -11.73
N MET A 130 -6.18 3.35 -13.06
CA MET A 130 -5.22 4.26 -13.72
C MET A 130 -5.83 5.61 -14.12
N GLU A 131 -7.16 5.73 -14.06
CA GLU A 131 -7.87 6.96 -14.40
C GLU A 131 -7.62 8.06 -13.34
N GLY A 132 -7.15 9.22 -13.79
CA GLY A 132 -6.74 10.33 -12.92
C GLY A 132 -7.91 11.07 -12.28
N TYR A 133 -9.09 10.98 -12.87
CA TYR A 133 -10.28 11.74 -12.44
C TYR A 133 -11.42 10.86 -11.95
N THR A 134 -11.11 9.67 -11.42
CA THR A 134 -12.10 8.71 -10.89
C THR A 134 -13.11 9.32 -9.92
N GLY A 135 -12.68 10.23 -9.04
CA GLY A 135 -13.57 10.94 -8.13
C GLY A 135 -14.59 11.84 -8.85
N LEU A 136 -14.17 12.52 -9.93
CA LEU A 136 -15.07 13.37 -10.72
C LEU A 136 -16.03 12.53 -11.56
N LEU A 137 -15.55 11.42 -12.14
CA LEU A 137 -16.41 10.48 -12.87
C LEU A 137 -17.47 9.86 -11.96
N GLY A 138 -17.08 9.41 -10.76
CA GLY A 138 -18.02 8.89 -9.77
C GLY A 138 -19.04 9.93 -9.33
N ALA A 139 -18.63 11.19 -9.14
CA ALA A 139 -19.54 12.28 -8.82
C ALA A 139 -20.54 12.59 -9.95
N ALA A 140 -20.10 12.51 -11.21
CA ALA A 140 -20.98 12.71 -12.36
C ALA A 140 -22.02 11.57 -12.49
N GLU A 141 -21.60 10.32 -12.31
CA GLU A 141 -22.50 9.16 -12.31
C GLU A 141 -23.50 9.21 -11.15
N ALA A 142 -23.05 9.61 -9.95
CA ALA A 142 -23.92 9.72 -8.78
C ALA A 142 -25.07 10.70 -8.99
N LEU A 143 -24.87 11.78 -9.76
CA LEU A 143 -25.92 12.76 -10.05
C LEU A 143 -27.11 12.15 -10.81
N ALA A 144 -26.86 11.13 -11.64
CA ALA A 144 -27.87 10.46 -12.45
C ALA A 144 -28.40 9.15 -11.82
N ASN A 145 -27.82 8.72 -10.68
CA ASN A 145 -28.15 7.46 -10.07
C ASN A 145 -29.33 7.61 -9.08
N PRO A 146 -30.48 6.95 -9.29
CA PRO A 146 -31.63 7.07 -8.40
C PRO A 146 -31.44 6.37 -7.04
N GLU A 147 -30.39 5.56 -6.86
CA GLU A 147 -30.07 4.85 -5.61
C GLU A 147 -29.14 5.65 -4.67
N VAL A 148 -28.57 6.76 -5.14
CA VAL A 148 -27.67 7.66 -4.38
C VAL A 148 -28.36 8.99 -4.13
#